data_AF-A0AAW0YPK9-F1
#
_entry.id   AF-A0AAW0YPK9-F1
#
_cell.length_a   1.000
_cell.length_b   1.000
_cell.length_c   1.000
_cell.angle_alpha   90.00
_cell.angle_beta   90.00
_cell.angle_gamma   90.00
#
_symmetry.space_group_name_H-M   'P 1'
#
loop_
_entity.id
_entity.type
_entity.pdbx_description
1 polymer ?
#
loop_
_entity_poly.entity_id
_entity_poly.type
_entity_poly.pdbx_seq_one_letter_code
_entity_poly.pdbx_strand_id
1 'polypeptide(L)'
;HREHTVRVESVHGEDESECDVDCRNQQCHTGCQDWRQATRSSCQQTCTLHGWQSEDTMFCTMGCVYAAQTYLRQVQEIIQKPAAPMLIFNSVSGSSVGLRWISVAQVHDVHYLVQYHQDKAPGDWVYYRPNEPLNTTEVQVQDLNPYTKYQFRIAWLVLPHHAPIMSETGSWISTLASGPPRSPPRELKAVPLDWSRVEVTWEPPLFPGGDLISYTLYSKDTQEKHEMRANID
;
A
#
# COMPACT_ATOMS: atom_id res chain seq x y z
N HIS A 1 -9.78 28.02 13.73
CA HIS A 1 -8.40 28.13 14.21
C HIS A 1 -8.34 27.73 15.67
N ARG A 2 -7.77 26.57 16.00
CA ARG A 2 -7.40 26.24 17.39
C ARG A 2 -5.88 26.35 17.45
N GLU A 3 -5.38 27.23 18.30
CA GLU A 3 -3.95 27.30 18.61
C GLU A 3 -3.56 26.01 19.34
N HIS A 4 -2.57 25.30 18.81
CA HIS A 4 -1.95 24.18 19.49
C HIS A 4 -0.76 24.72 20.29
N THR A 5 -0.93 24.84 21.60
CA THR A 5 0.14 25.29 22.50
C THR A 5 0.90 24.06 23.00
N VAL A 6 2.16 23.92 22.60
CA VAL A 6 3.06 22.88 23.12
C VAL A 6 3.87 23.48 24.26
N ARG A 7 3.79 22.88 25.45
CA ARG A 7 4.60 23.25 26.61
C ARG A 7 5.87 22.40 26.60
N VAL A 8 7.03 23.05 26.57
CA VAL A 8 8.34 22.41 26.68
C VAL A 8 8.90 22.79 28.06
N GLU A 9 9.20 21.80 28.89
CA GLU A 9 9.87 22.00 30.19
C GLU A 9 11.32 21.48 30.09
N SER A 10 12.28 22.28 30.58
CA SER A 10 13.70 21.90 30.62
C SER A 10 13.99 21.00 31.83
N VAL A 11 14.71 19.90 31.61
CA VAL A 11 14.98 18.88 32.63
C VAL A 11 16.38 19.01 33.25
N HIS A 12 17.16 20.07 32.98
CA HIS A 12 18.49 20.23 33.59
C HIS A 12 18.59 21.56 34.34
N GLY A 13 18.98 21.43 35.61
CA GLY A 13 19.18 22.52 36.54
C GLY A 13 20.52 23.23 36.34
N GLU A 14 20.46 24.54 36.57
CA GLU A 14 21.52 25.42 37.06
C GLU A 14 22.87 25.37 36.32
N ASP A 15 22.90 26.02 35.15
CA ASP A 15 23.97 26.98 34.79
C ASP A 15 23.39 28.00 33.79
N GLU A 16 23.08 29.22 34.25
CA GLU A 16 22.53 30.30 33.41
C GLU A 16 23.64 31.18 32.86
N SER A 17 24.09 30.89 31.64
CA SER A 17 24.29 31.92 30.62
C SER A 17 24.34 31.29 29.24
N GLU A 18 23.22 31.21 28.50
CA GLU A 18 23.35 30.98 27.06
C GLU A 18 22.17 31.39 26.17
N CYS A 19 20.96 31.59 26.67
CA CYS A 19 19.85 32.03 25.80
C CYS A 19 18.69 32.62 26.63
N ASP A 20 18.39 33.90 26.41
CA ASP A 20 17.23 34.56 27.04
C ASP A 20 15.89 34.07 26.45
N VAL A 21 14.76 34.61 26.92
CA VAL A 21 13.43 34.21 26.45
C VAL A 21 13.25 34.45 24.94
N ASP A 22 13.77 35.57 24.42
CA ASP A 22 13.63 35.95 23.02
C ASP A 22 14.46 35.03 22.12
N CYS A 23 15.70 34.75 22.53
CA CYS A 23 16.57 33.76 21.92
C CYS A 23 15.89 32.38 21.87
N ARG A 24 15.26 31.92 22.97
CA ARG A 24 14.56 30.63 22.99
C ARG A 24 13.36 30.61 22.04
N ASN A 25 12.57 31.67 22.01
CA ASN A 25 11.44 31.79 21.09
C ASN A 25 11.91 31.78 19.63
N GLN A 26 13.01 32.47 19.32
CA GLN A 26 13.58 32.49 17.98
C GLN A 26 14.06 31.10 17.56
N GLN A 27 14.76 30.36 18.43
CA GLN A 27 15.17 28.99 18.16
C GLN A 27 13.97 28.05 17.95
N CYS A 28 12.89 28.22 18.73
CA CYS A 28 11.63 27.50 18.50
C CYS A 28 11.02 27.80 17.13
N HIS A 29 11.03 29.06 16.68
CA HIS A 29 10.52 29.42 15.36
C HIS A 29 11.35 28.82 14.23
N THR A 30 12.68 28.86 14.33
CA THR A 30 13.60 28.21 13.39
C THR A 30 13.34 26.71 13.33
N GLY A 31 13.31 26.02 14.47
CA GLY A 31 13.02 24.59 14.53
C GLY A 31 11.64 24.23 13.96
N CYS A 32 10.62 25.07 14.14
CA CYS A 32 9.30 24.90 13.52
C CYS A 32 9.32 25.06 11.98
N GLN A 33 10.19 25.90 11.45
CA GLN A 33 10.37 26.04 10.00
C GLN A 33 11.13 24.83 9.43
N ASP A 34 12.20 24.42 10.10
CA ASP A 34 12.98 23.24 9.73
C ASP A 34 12.12 21.98 9.76
N TRP A 35 11.30 21.82 10.80
CA TRP A 35 10.34 20.73 10.89
C TRP A 35 9.43 20.67 9.66
N ARG A 36 8.83 21.79 9.27
CA ARG A 36 7.95 21.88 8.08
C ARG A 36 8.68 21.58 6.76
N GLN A 37 9.98 21.81 6.70
CA GLN A 37 10.79 21.44 5.54
C GLN A 37 11.13 19.95 5.57
N ALA A 38 11.50 19.41 6.74
CA ALA A 38 11.80 18.01 6.95
C ALA A 38 10.61 17.09 6.69
N THR A 39 9.36 17.55 6.91
CA THR A 39 8.16 16.79 6.52
C THR A 39 7.95 16.66 5.01
N ARG A 40 8.76 17.34 4.18
CA ARG A 40 8.75 17.21 2.71
C ARG A 40 10.01 16.56 2.15
N SER A 41 11.09 16.54 2.94
CA SER A 41 12.39 15.98 2.58
C SER A 41 12.81 14.93 3.61
N SER A 42 13.89 15.16 4.35
CA SER A 42 14.36 14.33 5.46
C SER A 42 15.03 15.20 6.52
N CYS A 43 15.03 14.74 7.76
CA CYS A 43 15.72 15.43 8.86
C CYS A 43 17.20 15.65 8.54
N GLN A 44 17.89 14.65 7.98
CA GLN A 44 19.30 14.77 7.60
C GLN A 44 19.52 15.89 6.59
N GLN A 45 18.74 15.92 5.51
CA GLN A 45 18.89 16.95 4.47
C GLN A 45 18.63 18.35 5.01
N THR A 46 17.54 18.54 5.77
CA THR A 46 17.20 19.85 6.34
C THR A 46 18.27 20.36 7.30
N CYS A 47 18.79 19.49 8.17
CA CYS A 47 19.82 19.86 9.15
C CYS A 47 21.21 20.10 8.52
N THR A 48 21.55 19.42 7.42
CA THR A 48 22.84 19.61 6.74
C THR A 48 22.89 20.92 5.95
N LEU A 49 21.73 21.43 5.47
CA LEU A 49 21.64 22.65 4.67
C LEU A 49 21.98 23.93 5.45
N HIS A 50 21.93 23.89 6.78
CA HIS A 50 22.15 25.06 7.62
C HIS A 50 23.63 25.42 7.85
N GLY A 51 24.58 24.65 7.29
CA GLY A 51 26.01 24.95 7.41
C GLY A 51 26.57 24.84 8.83
N TRP A 52 25.89 24.08 9.68
CA TRP A 52 26.25 23.86 11.08
C TRP A 52 27.51 22.99 11.20
N GLN A 53 28.24 23.11 12.31
CA GLN A 53 29.35 22.18 12.61
C GLN A 53 28.80 20.74 12.75
N SER A 54 29.68 19.74 12.67
CA SER A 54 29.25 18.33 12.68
C SER A 54 28.47 17.93 13.93
N GLU A 55 28.80 18.50 15.10
CA GLU A 55 28.11 18.23 16.37
C GLU A 55 26.71 18.85 16.40
N ASP A 56 26.57 20.10 15.97
CA ASP A 56 25.28 20.80 15.90
C ASP A 56 24.29 20.11 14.94
N THR A 57 24.80 19.63 13.80
CA THR A 57 23.99 18.90 12.80
C THR A 57 23.42 17.60 13.39
N MET A 58 24.17 16.93 14.28
CA MET A 58 23.69 15.75 15.00
C MET A 58 22.54 16.11 15.93
N PHE A 59 22.66 17.17 16.74
CA PHE A 59 21.59 17.61 17.65
C PHE A 59 20.32 18.02 16.89
N CYS A 60 20.47 18.75 15.77
CA CYS A 60 19.35 19.07 14.88
C CYS A 60 18.64 17.81 14.38
N THR A 61 19.41 16.84 13.87
CA THR A 61 18.86 15.62 13.28
C THR A 61 18.12 14.79 14.33
N MET A 62 18.71 14.65 15.52
CA MET A 62 18.09 13.95 16.66
C MET A 62 16.79 14.62 17.09
N GLY A 63 16.78 15.95 17.24
CA GLY A 63 15.58 16.71 17.59
C GLY A 63 14.47 16.57 16.55
N CYS A 64 14.82 16.65 15.26
CA CYS A 64 13.87 16.46 14.16
C CYS A 64 13.28 15.05 14.13
N VAL A 65 14.11 14.01 14.26
CA VAL A 65 13.64 12.61 14.29
C VAL A 65 12.74 12.38 15.51
N TYR A 66 13.10 12.91 16.67
CA TYR A 66 12.27 12.83 17.87
C TYR A 66 10.92 13.53 17.70
N ALA A 67 10.90 14.72 17.08
CA ALA A 67 9.68 15.44 16.75
C ALA A 67 8.79 14.64 15.78
N ALA A 68 9.38 14.01 14.77
CA ALA A 68 8.66 13.14 13.82
C ALA A 68 8.00 11.96 14.51
N GLN A 69 8.75 11.24 15.34
CA GLN A 69 8.23 10.10 16.09
C GLN A 69 7.12 10.52 17.05
N THR A 70 7.28 11.66 17.73
CA THR A 70 6.27 12.20 18.65
C THR A 70 4.99 12.58 17.90
N TYR A 71 5.10 13.24 16.75
CA TYR A 71 3.97 13.60 15.91
C TYR A 71 3.24 12.35 15.39
N LEU A 72 3.97 11.36 14.87
CA LEU A 72 3.39 10.10 14.39
C LEU A 72 2.63 9.36 15.49
N ARG A 73 3.18 9.30 16.71
CA ARG A 73 2.50 8.70 17.86
C ARG A 73 1.20 9.43 18.19
N GLN A 74 1.20 10.76 18.22
CA GLN A 74 -0.01 11.55 18.44
C GLN A 74 -1.06 11.31 17.35
N VAL A 75 -0.63 11.26 16.09
CA VAL A 75 -1.52 10.97 14.95
C VAL A 75 -2.09 9.55 15.07
N GLN A 76 -1.29 8.56 15.46
CA GLN A 76 -1.76 7.21 15.74
C GLN A 76 -2.78 7.16 16.88
N GLU A 77 -2.63 7.96 17.93
CA GLU A 77 -3.61 8.05 19.02
C GLU A 77 -4.94 8.67 18.57
N ILE A 78 -4.90 9.65 17.65
CA ILE A 78 -6.09 10.32 17.09
C ILE A 78 -6.83 9.40 16.11
N ILE A 79 -6.11 8.82 15.15
CA ILE A 79 -6.69 8.01 14.07
C ILE A 79 -7.00 6.59 14.57
N GLN A 80 -6.28 6.13 15.60
CA GLN A 80 -6.22 4.73 16.01
C GLN A 80 -5.87 3.86 14.80
N LYS A 81 -6.55 2.73 14.65
CA LYS A 81 -6.49 1.92 13.44
C LYS A 81 -7.56 2.42 12.47
N PRO A 82 -7.20 2.97 11.29
CA PRO A 82 -8.19 3.43 10.33
C PRO A 82 -9.14 2.30 9.91
N ALA A 83 -10.42 2.61 9.70
CA ALA A 83 -11.39 1.65 9.21
C ALA A 83 -11.04 1.14 7.80
N ALA A 84 -11.53 -0.06 7.47
CA ALA A 84 -11.33 -0.64 6.15
C ALA A 84 -11.95 0.22 5.03
N PRO A 85 -11.39 0.20 3.81
CA PRO A 85 -11.99 0.90 2.68
C PRO A 85 -13.37 0.32 2.33
N MET A 86 -14.31 1.21 2.08
CA MET A 86 -15.66 0.91 1.64
C MET A 86 -15.70 0.74 0.12
N LEU A 87 -16.51 -0.20 -0.35
CA LEU A 87 -16.79 -0.36 -1.77
C LEU A 87 -17.71 0.76 -2.27
N ILE A 88 -17.36 1.38 -3.39
CA ILE A 88 -18.25 2.33 -4.08
C ILE A 88 -19.32 1.53 -4.83
N PHE A 89 -20.59 1.91 -4.67
CA PHE A 89 -21.71 1.22 -5.31
C PHE A 89 -21.56 1.22 -6.85
N ASN A 90 -21.86 0.08 -7.49
CA ASN A 90 -21.75 -0.12 -8.94
C ASN A 90 -20.38 0.19 -9.56
N SER A 91 -19.30 0.13 -8.78
CA SER A 91 -17.93 0.44 -9.25
C SER A 91 -17.09 -0.80 -9.56
N VAL A 92 -17.64 -2.00 -9.44
CA VAL A 92 -16.92 -3.26 -9.68
C VAL A 92 -17.09 -3.68 -11.13
N SER A 93 -15.98 -3.95 -11.80
CA SER A 93 -15.94 -4.50 -13.15
C SER A 93 -15.10 -5.78 -13.20
N GLY A 94 -14.85 -6.31 -14.39
CA GLY A 94 -13.94 -7.46 -14.57
C GLY A 94 -12.47 -7.12 -14.33
N SER A 95 -12.08 -5.85 -14.31
CA SER A 95 -10.67 -5.46 -14.12
C SER A 95 -10.48 -4.27 -13.20
N SER A 96 -11.54 -3.84 -12.51
CA SER A 96 -11.46 -2.70 -11.61
C SER A 96 -12.44 -2.75 -10.44
N VAL A 97 -12.07 -2.10 -9.35
CA VAL A 97 -12.87 -1.97 -8.12
C VAL A 97 -12.75 -0.54 -7.61
N GLY A 98 -13.89 0.13 -7.35
CA GLY A 98 -13.91 1.45 -6.73
C GLY A 98 -13.94 1.38 -5.21
N LEU A 99 -13.01 2.10 -4.58
CA LEU A 99 -12.85 2.12 -3.12
C LEU A 99 -12.93 3.56 -2.60
N ARG A 100 -13.48 3.70 -1.39
CA ARG A 100 -13.58 4.95 -0.65
C ARG A 100 -13.24 4.73 0.82
N TRP A 101 -12.50 5.65 1.44
CA TRP A 101 -12.24 5.65 2.88
C TRP A 101 -12.55 7.01 3.49
N ILE A 102 -12.44 7.12 4.82
CA ILE A 102 -12.73 8.34 5.56
C ILE A 102 -11.42 8.90 6.08
N SER A 103 -11.12 10.16 5.74
CA SER A 103 -10.01 10.94 6.32
C SER A 103 -10.41 11.58 7.66
N VAL A 104 -9.43 11.93 8.49
CA VAL A 104 -9.62 12.55 9.80
C VAL A 104 -9.23 14.03 9.71
N ALA A 105 -10.17 14.94 9.95
CA ALA A 105 -9.98 16.39 9.75
C ALA A 105 -8.90 17.01 10.66
N GLN A 106 -8.54 16.36 11.76
CA GLN A 106 -7.47 16.85 12.64
C GLN A 106 -6.06 16.66 12.05
N VAL A 107 -5.90 15.83 11.00
CA VAL A 107 -4.61 15.52 10.40
C VAL A 107 -4.57 16.07 8.98
N HIS A 108 -3.56 16.88 8.69
CA HIS A 108 -3.39 17.56 7.40
C HIS A 108 -2.24 16.90 6.62
N ASP A 109 -2.20 17.15 5.30
CA ASP A 109 -1.13 16.68 4.40
C ASP A 109 -0.93 15.15 4.34
N VAL A 110 -1.98 14.38 4.66
CA VAL A 110 -1.97 12.92 4.57
C VAL A 110 -2.16 12.48 3.12
N HIS A 111 -1.30 11.56 2.68
CA HIS A 111 -1.42 10.90 1.40
C HIS A 111 -1.79 9.42 1.60
N TYR A 112 -2.30 8.76 0.56
CA TYR A 112 -2.77 7.38 0.66
C TYR A 112 -2.17 6.50 -0.42
N LEU A 113 -1.85 5.26 -0.06
CA LEU A 113 -1.59 4.19 -1.01
C LEU A 113 -2.59 3.07 -0.77
N VAL A 114 -2.99 2.40 -1.84
CA VAL A 114 -3.83 1.20 -1.76
C VAL A 114 -2.96 -0.02 -1.78
N GLN A 115 -3.25 -0.97 -0.89
CA GLN A 115 -2.75 -2.32 -1.00
C GLN A 115 -3.89 -3.29 -1.29
N TYR A 116 -3.59 -4.32 -2.08
CA TYR A 116 -4.49 -5.42 -2.31
C TYR A 116 -3.80 -6.76 -2.06
N HIS A 117 -4.61 -7.75 -1.68
CA HIS A 117 -4.22 -9.14 -1.55
C HIS A 117 -5.18 -9.96 -2.40
N GLN A 118 -4.64 -10.82 -3.25
CA GLN A 118 -5.42 -11.70 -4.11
C GLN A 118 -5.61 -13.07 -3.45
N ASP A 119 -6.83 -13.61 -3.51
CA ASP A 119 -7.11 -14.95 -3.00
C ASP A 119 -6.21 -15.99 -3.68
N LYS A 120 -5.71 -16.94 -2.88
CA LYS A 120 -4.82 -18.04 -3.30
C LYS A 120 -3.49 -17.62 -3.94
N ALA A 121 -3.14 -16.33 -3.93
CA ALA A 121 -1.82 -15.89 -4.38
C ALA A 121 -0.76 -16.17 -3.31
N PRO A 122 0.40 -16.77 -3.66
CA PRO A 122 1.50 -16.91 -2.72
C PRO A 122 2.16 -15.55 -2.51
N GLY A 123 2.07 -14.99 -1.30
CA GLY A 123 2.77 -13.76 -0.93
C GLY A 123 2.00 -12.81 -0.02
N ASP A 124 2.66 -11.70 0.31
CA ASP A 124 2.11 -10.60 1.10
C ASP A 124 1.31 -9.60 0.24
N TRP A 125 0.82 -8.54 0.89
CA TRP A 125 0.10 -7.43 0.28
C TRP A 125 0.90 -6.69 -0.79
N VAL A 126 0.26 -6.36 -1.92
CA VAL A 126 0.86 -5.64 -3.05
C VAL A 126 0.36 -4.21 -3.10
N TYR A 127 1.24 -3.24 -3.32
CA TYR A 127 0.87 -1.84 -3.53
C TYR A 127 0.35 -1.61 -4.95
N TYR A 128 -0.82 -0.98 -5.06
CA TYR A 128 -1.31 -0.43 -6.31
C TYR A 128 -0.65 0.92 -6.56
N ARG A 129 0.08 1.01 -7.69
CA ARG A 129 0.83 2.21 -8.14
C ARG A 129 1.63 2.87 -7.00
N PRO A 130 2.68 2.20 -6.48
CA PRO A 130 3.41 2.65 -5.28
C PRO A 130 4.06 4.03 -5.39
N ASN A 131 4.30 4.51 -6.62
CA ASN A 131 4.92 5.80 -6.89
C ASN A 131 3.90 6.94 -7.08
N GLU A 132 2.60 6.66 -6.98
CA GLU A 132 1.50 7.62 -7.22
C GLU A 132 0.60 7.69 -5.97
N PRO A 133 1.08 8.28 -4.86
CA PRO A 133 0.27 8.45 -3.67
C PRO A 133 -0.93 9.38 -3.94
N LEU A 134 -2.07 9.05 -3.34
CA LEU A 134 -3.34 9.72 -3.54
C LEU A 134 -3.54 10.85 -2.52
N ASN A 135 -4.08 11.98 -2.99
CA ASN A 135 -4.45 13.12 -2.15
C ASN A 135 -5.97 13.15 -1.86
N THR A 136 -6.69 12.17 -2.40
CA THR A 136 -8.14 11.99 -2.27
C THR A 136 -8.44 10.75 -1.45
N THR A 137 -9.69 10.62 -0.98
CA THR A 137 -10.16 9.47 -0.21
C THR A 137 -10.95 8.46 -1.05
N GLU A 138 -10.78 8.51 -2.38
CA GLU A 138 -11.49 7.69 -3.35
C GLU A 138 -10.56 7.32 -4.51
N VAL A 139 -10.66 6.09 -4.99
CA VAL A 139 -9.87 5.59 -6.13
C VAL A 139 -10.56 4.42 -6.83
N GLN A 140 -10.40 4.37 -8.15
CA GLN A 140 -10.71 3.19 -8.95
C GLN A 140 -9.42 2.37 -9.13
N VAL A 141 -9.31 1.25 -8.43
CA VAL A 141 -8.20 0.31 -8.61
C VAL A 141 -8.40 -0.42 -9.93
N GLN A 142 -7.42 -0.37 -10.83
CA GLN A 142 -7.48 -0.94 -12.17
C GLN A 142 -6.50 -2.13 -12.32
N ASP A 143 -6.47 -2.73 -13.50
CA ASP A 143 -5.56 -3.81 -13.89
C ASP A 143 -5.68 -5.08 -13.02
N LEU A 144 -6.86 -5.32 -12.47
CA LEU A 144 -7.18 -6.53 -11.72
C LEU A 144 -7.49 -7.70 -12.66
N ASN A 145 -7.37 -8.92 -12.15
CA ASN A 145 -7.78 -10.11 -12.88
C ASN A 145 -9.29 -10.30 -12.78
N PRO A 146 -9.96 -10.65 -13.90
CA PRO A 146 -11.39 -10.98 -13.89
C PRO A 146 -11.68 -12.24 -13.08
N TYR A 147 -12.91 -12.31 -12.58
CA TYR A 147 -13.41 -13.46 -11.83
C TYR A 147 -12.48 -13.88 -10.66
N THR A 148 -11.92 -12.89 -9.97
CA THR A 148 -10.89 -13.09 -8.94
C THR A 148 -11.27 -12.34 -7.66
N LYS A 149 -11.00 -12.96 -6.50
CA LYS A 149 -11.26 -12.38 -5.18
C LYS A 149 -10.08 -11.57 -4.67
N TYR A 150 -10.36 -10.39 -4.14
CA TYR A 150 -9.38 -9.47 -3.58
C TYR A 150 -9.82 -8.94 -2.22
N GLN A 151 -8.87 -8.72 -1.31
CA GLN A 151 -9.04 -7.83 -0.16
C GLN A 151 -8.24 -6.56 -0.37
N PHE A 152 -8.70 -5.46 0.22
CA PHE A 152 -8.04 -4.17 0.11
C PHE A 152 -7.82 -3.56 1.50
N ARG A 153 -6.73 -2.80 1.63
CA ARG A 153 -6.46 -1.95 2.79
C ARG A 153 -5.74 -0.69 2.34
N ILE A 154 -5.82 0.36 3.16
CA ILE A 154 -5.24 1.67 2.87
C ILE A 154 -4.01 1.87 3.75
N ALA A 155 -2.91 2.28 3.12
CA ALA A 155 -1.70 2.75 3.77
C ALA A 155 -1.76 4.27 3.86
N TRP A 156 -1.82 4.81 5.08
CA TRP A 156 -1.83 6.23 5.34
C TRP A 156 -0.40 6.74 5.47
N LEU A 157 0.00 7.61 4.56
CA LEU A 157 1.30 8.27 4.52
C LEU A 157 1.18 9.63 5.20
N VAL A 158 1.50 9.66 6.49
CA VAL A 158 1.43 10.88 7.32
C VAL A 158 2.70 11.72 7.17
N LEU A 159 3.87 11.07 7.16
CA LEU A 159 5.16 11.71 6.91
C LEU A 159 5.90 10.92 5.81
N PRO A 160 6.63 11.60 4.91
CA PRO A 160 7.51 10.94 3.97
C PRO A 160 8.56 10.09 4.69
N HIS A 161 8.97 9.00 4.05
CA HIS A 161 10.03 8.10 4.55
C HIS A 161 9.76 7.43 5.91
N HIS A 162 8.54 7.54 6.44
CA HIS A 162 8.10 6.83 7.63
C HIS A 162 7.16 5.69 7.26
N ALA A 163 7.07 4.69 8.13
CA ALA A 163 6.17 3.56 7.91
C ALA A 163 4.71 4.05 7.87
N PRO A 164 3.90 3.59 6.91
CA PRO A 164 2.50 3.98 6.83
C PRO A 164 1.69 3.42 7.99
N ILE A 165 0.62 4.13 8.36
CA ILE A 165 -0.42 3.60 9.25
C ILE A 165 -1.38 2.77 8.40
N MET A 166 -1.51 1.49 8.72
CA MET A 166 -2.33 0.56 7.94
C MET A 166 -3.76 0.53 8.47
N SER A 167 -4.74 0.66 7.56
CA SER A 167 -6.14 0.45 7.88
C SER A 167 -6.44 -1.01 8.23
N GLU A 168 -7.63 -1.23 8.77
CA GLU A 168 -8.25 -2.56 8.76
C GLU A 168 -8.36 -3.12 7.35
N THR A 169 -8.40 -4.44 7.29
CA THR A 169 -8.54 -5.18 6.04
C THR A 169 -10.02 -5.26 5.65
N GLY A 170 -10.33 -4.87 4.42
CA GLY A 170 -11.67 -4.98 3.86
C GLY A 170 -12.13 -6.43 3.68
N SER A 171 -13.43 -6.58 3.45
CA SER A 171 -14.01 -7.86 3.07
C SER A 171 -13.52 -8.29 1.68
N TRP A 172 -13.68 -9.58 1.37
CA TRP A 172 -13.39 -10.12 0.05
C TRP A 172 -14.37 -9.54 -0.99
N ILE A 173 -13.81 -8.97 -2.06
CA ILE A 173 -14.53 -8.43 -3.20
C ILE A 173 -14.16 -9.26 -4.43
N SER A 174 -15.16 -9.77 -5.15
CA SER A 174 -14.94 -10.51 -6.40
C SER A 174 -15.08 -9.56 -7.59
N THR A 175 -14.09 -9.52 -8.47
CA THR A 175 -14.24 -8.89 -9.78
C THR A 175 -15.22 -9.68 -10.65
N LEU A 176 -15.86 -9.00 -11.60
CA LEU A 176 -16.82 -9.66 -12.49
C LEU A 176 -16.11 -10.61 -13.47
N ALA A 177 -16.84 -11.59 -13.99
CA ALA A 177 -16.36 -12.37 -15.12
C ALA A 177 -16.18 -11.47 -16.36
N SER A 178 -15.06 -11.61 -17.06
CA SER A 178 -14.77 -10.84 -18.26
C SER A 178 -13.66 -11.49 -19.09
N GLY A 179 -13.96 -11.75 -20.36
CA GLY A 179 -12.98 -12.19 -21.34
C GLY A 179 -12.52 -13.64 -21.18
N PRO A 180 -11.52 -14.07 -21.98
CA PRO A 180 -10.97 -15.41 -21.92
C PRO A 180 -10.07 -15.62 -20.69
N PRO A 181 -9.73 -16.88 -20.36
CA PRO A 181 -8.72 -17.19 -19.34
C PRO A 181 -7.40 -16.45 -19.59
N ARG A 182 -6.82 -15.87 -18.54
CA ARG A 182 -5.54 -15.14 -18.58
C ARG A 182 -4.33 -15.97 -18.14
N SER A 183 -4.56 -17.18 -17.64
CA SER A 183 -3.50 -18.13 -17.28
C SER A 183 -3.74 -19.48 -17.94
N PRO A 184 -2.69 -20.28 -18.18
CA PRO A 184 -2.85 -21.65 -18.65
C PRO A 184 -3.45 -22.57 -17.58
N PRO A 185 -4.00 -23.74 -17.96
CA PRO A 185 -4.24 -24.84 -17.03
C PRO A 185 -2.96 -25.21 -16.28
N ARG A 186 -3.08 -25.69 -15.04
CA ARG A 186 -1.94 -26.02 -14.19
C ARG A 186 -1.79 -27.53 -14.06
N GLU A 187 -0.65 -27.99 -13.54
CA GLU A 187 -0.42 -29.40 -13.18
C GLU A 187 -0.74 -30.41 -14.30
N LEU A 188 -0.39 -30.08 -15.55
CA LEU A 188 -0.61 -30.98 -16.69
C LEU A 188 0.23 -32.26 -16.52
N LYS A 189 -0.44 -33.40 -16.47
CA LYS A 189 0.16 -34.72 -16.36
C LYS A 189 -0.40 -35.63 -17.44
N ALA A 190 0.48 -36.37 -18.09
CA ALA A 190 0.12 -37.36 -19.10
C ALA A 190 0.71 -38.71 -18.70
N VAL A 191 -0.15 -39.73 -18.59
CA VAL A 191 0.23 -41.08 -18.20
C VAL A 191 -0.19 -42.04 -19.31
N PRO A 192 0.73 -42.79 -19.93
CA PRO A 192 0.36 -43.78 -20.94
C PRO A 192 -0.42 -44.92 -20.27
N LEU A 193 -1.59 -45.25 -20.82
CA LEU A 193 -2.38 -46.40 -20.38
C LEU A 193 -2.06 -47.64 -21.21
N ASP A 194 -1.83 -47.47 -22.52
CA ASP A 194 -1.33 -48.50 -23.44
C ASP A 194 -0.71 -47.87 -24.70
N TRP A 195 -0.43 -48.70 -25.71
CA TRP A 195 0.16 -48.31 -27.01
C TRP A 195 -0.63 -47.27 -27.81
N SER A 196 -1.91 -47.05 -27.49
CA SER A 196 -2.84 -46.20 -28.23
C SER A 196 -3.58 -45.19 -27.35
N ARG A 197 -3.45 -45.28 -26.02
CA ARG A 197 -4.21 -44.49 -25.05
C ARG A 197 -3.29 -43.81 -24.06
N VAL A 198 -3.57 -42.52 -23.83
CA VAL A 198 -2.95 -41.70 -22.82
C VAL A 198 -4.03 -41.09 -21.95
N GLU A 199 -3.83 -41.13 -20.63
CA GLU A 199 -4.62 -40.38 -19.67
C GLU A 199 -3.97 -39.01 -19.47
N VAL A 200 -4.76 -37.94 -19.58
CA VAL A 200 -4.28 -36.58 -19.38
C VAL A 200 -5.10 -35.92 -18.29
N THR A 201 -4.43 -35.38 -17.28
CA THR A 201 -5.04 -34.68 -16.14
C THR A 201 -4.42 -33.30 -15.98
N TRP A 202 -5.22 -32.32 -15.53
CA TRP A 202 -4.79 -30.95 -15.28
C TRP A 202 -5.69 -30.28 -14.24
N GLU A 203 -5.22 -29.19 -13.66
CA GLU A 203 -5.99 -28.28 -12.83
C GLU A 203 -6.51 -27.08 -13.62
N PRO A 204 -7.62 -26.46 -13.19
CA PRO A 204 -8.11 -25.22 -13.77
C PRO A 204 -7.07 -24.09 -13.76
N PRO A 205 -7.16 -23.17 -14.74
CA PRO A 205 -6.42 -21.91 -14.73
C PRO A 205 -6.52 -21.16 -13.39
N LEU A 206 -5.45 -20.46 -13.00
CA LEU A 206 -5.47 -19.54 -11.86
C LEU A 206 -6.41 -18.35 -12.10
N PHE A 207 -6.45 -17.86 -13.34
CA PHE A 207 -7.27 -16.75 -13.81
C PHE A 207 -8.16 -17.23 -14.96
N PRO A 208 -9.27 -17.92 -14.65
CA PRO A 208 -10.16 -18.47 -15.67
C PRO A 208 -10.96 -17.39 -16.42
N GLY A 209 -11.02 -16.16 -15.92
CA GLY A 209 -11.76 -15.05 -16.54
C GLY A 209 -13.28 -15.14 -16.38
N GLY A 210 -13.80 -16.29 -16.00
CA GLY A 210 -15.22 -16.60 -15.77
C GLY A 210 -15.41 -18.09 -15.56
N ASP A 211 -16.64 -18.57 -15.72
CA ASP A 211 -16.92 -20.00 -15.71
C ASP A 211 -16.34 -20.66 -16.97
N LEU A 212 -15.60 -21.74 -16.77
CA LEU A 212 -14.96 -22.48 -17.87
C LEU A 212 -16.01 -23.35 -18.58
N ILE A 213 -15.96 -23.38 -19.91
CA ILE A 213 -16.94 -24.12 -20.73
C ILE A 213 -16.35 -25.41 -21.30
N SER A 214 -15.11 -25.40 -21.79
CA SER A 214 -14.46 -26.58 -22.39
C SER A 214 -12.94 -26.44 -22.44
N TYR A 215 -12.24 -27.56 -22.66
CA TYR A 215 -10.81 -27.59 -22.95
C TYR A 215 -10.56 -28.20 -24.34
N THR A 216 -9.59 -27.65 -25.07
CA THR A 216 -9.14 -28.20 -26.36
C THR A 216 -7.72 -28.73 -26.20
N LEU A 217 -7.51 -30.00 -26.56
CA LEU A 217 -6.23 -30.68 -26.49
C LEU A 217 -5.66 -30.84 -27.89
N TYR A 218 -4.38 -30.54 -28.03
CA TYR A 218 -3.63 -30.78 -29.26
C TYR A 218 -2.57 -31.83 -28.99
N SER A 219 -2.56 -32.89 -29.79
CA SER A 219 -1.45 -33.84 -29.83
C SER A 219 -0.72 -33.68 -31.16
N LYS A 220 0.61 -33.73 -31.11
CA LYS A 220 1.46 -33.67 -32.30
C LYS A 220 2.30 -34.93 -32.30
N ASP A 221 2.02 -35.82 -33.23
CA ASP A 221 2.96 -36.88 -33.59
C ASP A 221 3.95 -36.30 -34.61
N THR A 222 5.11 -36.91 -34.74
CA THR A 222 6.28 -36.39 -35.47
C THR A 222 6.01 -36.03 -36.94
N GLN A 223 4.82 -36.35 -37.49
CA GLN A 223 4.35 -35.91 -38.81
C GLN A 223 2.89 -35.41 -38.90
N GLU A 224 2.02 -35.52 -37.87
CA GLU A 224 0.60 -35.10 -37.95
C GLU A 224 0.05 -34.46 -36.65
N LYS A 225 -0.81 -33.44 -36.80
CA LYS A 225 -1.48 -32.72 -35.69
C LYS A 225 -2.91 -33.24 -35.53
N HIS A 226 -3.25 -33.73 -34.35
CA HIS A 226 -4.60 -34.17 -33.99
C HIS A 226 -5.21 -33.24 -32.95
N GLU A 227 -6.46 -32.80 -33.17
CA GLU A 227 -7.23 -31.94 -32.27
C GLU A 227 -8.33 -32.75 -31.57
N MET A 228 -8.39 -32.65 -30.24
CA MET A 228 -9.35 -33.34 -29.39
C MET A 228 -10.07 -32.32 -28.50
N ARG A 229 -11.36 -32.57 -28.21
CA ARG A 229 -12.16 -31.72 -27.30
C ARG A 229 -12.52 -32.51 -26.05
N ALA A 230 -12.32 -31.90 -24.89
CA ALA A 230 -12.78 -32.42 -23.61
C ALA A 230 -13.87 -31.51 -23.06
N ASN A 231 -15.00 -32.11 -22.71
CA ASN A 231 -16.09 -31.42 -22.01
C ASN A 231 -15.76 -31.34 -20.52
N ILE A 232 -16.32 -30.34 -19.85
CA ILE A 232 -16.29 -30.23 -18.39
C ILE A 232 -17.52 -30.96 -17.88
N ASP A 233 -17.32 -31.93 -16.97
CA ASP A 233 -18.39 -32.65 -16.28
C ASP A 233 -19.13 -31.77 -15.26
#